data_AF-A0A357MZ36-F1
#
_entry.id   AF-A0A357MZ36-F1
#
_cell.length_a   1.000
_cell.length_b   1.000
_cell.length_c   1.000
_cell.angle_alpha   90.00
_cell.angle_beta   90.00
_cell.angle_gamma   90.00
#
_symmetry.space_group_name_H-M   'P 1'
#
loop_
_entity.id
_entity.type
_entity.pdbx_description
1 polymer ?
#
loop_
_entity_poly.entity_id
_entity_poly.type
_entity_poly.pdbx_seq_one_letter_code
_entity_poly.pdbx_strand_id
1 'polypeptide(L)' 'MEEECLLDIRALMLSARAREIRDNVQIAKTRADIEVVTIHGVEQEVLTFEAALRYAIKELGEAQQLIEKHTGF' A
#
# COMPACT_ATOMS: atom_id res chain seq x y z
N MET A 1 -12.83 26.73 -0.03
CA MET A 1 -13.82 25.64 -0.08
C MET A 1 -13.38 24.50 -0.99
N GLU A 2 -13.09 24.71 -2.28
CA GLU A 2 -12.61 23.59 -3.13
C GLU A 2 -11.26 23.02 -2.68
N GLU A 3 -10.35 23.88 -2.23
CA GLU A 3 -8.99 23.47 -1.82
C GLU A 3 -8.98 22.63 -0.53
N GLU A 4 -9.82 22.97 0.46
CA GLU A 4 -10.04 22.15 1.67
C GLU A 4 -10.65 20.80 1.32
N CYS A 5 -11.64 20.77 0.43
CA CYS A 5 -12.29 19.53 0.01
C CYS A 5 -11.29 18.59 -0.68
N LEU A 6 -10.39 19.12 -1.52
CA LEU A 6 -9.32 18.34 -2.16
C LEU A 6 -8.28 17.82 -1.15
N LEU A 7 -7.95 18.60 -0.12
CA LEU A 7 -7.04 18.17 0.96
C LEU A 7 -7.66 17.05 1.81
N ASP A 8 -8.95 17.13 2.11
CA ASP A 8 -9.68 16.11 2.84
C ASP A 8 -9.82 14.81 2.04
N ILE A 9 -10.12 14.90 0.74
CA ILE A 9 -10.13 13.75 -0.17
C ILE A 9 -8.74 13.10 -0.20
N ARG A 10 -7.67 13.90 -0.30
CA ARG A 10 -6.30 13.39 -0.28
C ARG A 10 -5.96 12.70 1.04
N ALA A 11 -6.38 13.26 2.18
CA ALA A 11 -6.18 12.65 3.50
C ALA A 11 -6.96 11.33 3.66
N LEU A 12 -8.18 11.26 3.14
CA LEU A 12 -8.99 10.04 3.13
C LEU A 12 -8.38 8.96 2.24
N MET A 13 -7.91 9.31 1.04
CA MET A 13 -7.23 8.37 0.14
C MET A 13 -5.92 7.84 0.75
N LEU A 14 -5.12 8.71 1.36
CA LEU A 14 -3.91 8.29 2.08
C LEU A 14 -4.21 7.37 3.26
N SER A 15 -5.28 7.65 4.01
CA SER A 15 -5.70 6.83 5.16
C SER A 15 -6.29 5.48 4.74
N ALA A 16 -7.02 5.43 3.63
CA ALA A 16 -7.48 4.17 3.03
C ALA A 16 -6.29 3.34 2.53
N ARG A 17 -5.35 3.98 1.84
CA ARG A 17 -4.14 3.32 1.34
C ARG A 17 -3.24 2.81 2.47
N ALA A 18 -3.09 3.57 3.55
CA ALA A 18 -2.33 3.14 4.72
C ALA A 18 -2.97 1.94 5.43
N ARG A 19 -4.30 1.82 5.43
CA ARG A 19 -5.02 0.64 5.93
C ARG A 19 -4.86 -0.56 5.00
N GLU A 20 -5.03 -0.37 3.69
CA GLU A 20 -4.79 -1.44 2.71
C GLU A 20 -3.37 -1.99 2.80
N ILE A 21 -2.36 -1.13 2.86
CA ILE A 21 -0.97 -1.56 3.02
C ILE A 21 -0.80 -2.35 4.32
N ARG A 22 -1.39 -1.89 5.42
CA ARG A 22 -1.29 -2.59 6.72
C ARG A 22 -1.97 -3.96 6.68
N ASP A 23 -3.17 -4.03 6.12
CA ASP A 23 -3.94 -5.28 6.00
C ASP A 23 -3.28 -6.24 5.01
N ASN A 24 -2.68 -5.72 3.94
CA ASN A 24 -1.98 -6.52 2.94
C ASN A 24 -0.59 -6.97 3.37
N VAL A 25 0.11 -6.21 4.22
CA VAL A 25 1.32 -6.68 4.93
C VAL A 25 0.98 -7.88 5.82
N GLN A 26 -0.21 -7.91 6.45
CA GLN A 26 -0.67 -9.12 7.13
C GLN A 26 -0.99 -10.28 6.16
N ILE A 27 -1.29 -9.97 4.89
CA ILE A 27 -1.53 -10.94 3.81
C ILE A 27 -0.21 -11.31 3.10
N ALA A 28 0.97 -10.91 3.59
CA ALA A 28 2.25 -11.38 3.09
C ALA A 28 2.39 -12.89 3.29
N LYS A 29 2.04 -13.63 2.23
CA LYS A 29 1.92 -15.09 2.18
C LYS A 29 3.30 -15.72 2.11
N THR A 30 3.98 -15.81 3.26
CA THR A 30 5.01 -16.81 3.70
C THR A 30 6.10 -16.14 4.55
N ARG A 31 6.62 -16.87 5.55
CA ARG A 31 7.75 -16.40 6.40
C ARG A 31 9.00 -15.99 5.62
N ALA A 32 9.14 -16.43 4.36
CA ALA A 32 10.27 -16.07 3.49
C ALA A 32 10.19 -14.64 2.95
N ASP A 33 9.01 -14.01 2.99
CA ASP A 33 8.77 -12.67 2.48
C ASP A 33 8.90 -11.59 3.57
N ILE A 34 9.26 -11.98 4.80
CA ILE A 34 9.37 -11.09 5.96
C ILE A 34 10.83 -11.06 6.42
N GLU A 35 11.36 -9.85 6.60
CA GLU A 35 12.65 -9.58 7.24
C GLU A 35 12.45 -8.76 8.52
N VAL A 36 13.31 -8.98 9.51
CA VAL A 36 13.30 -8.20 10.76
C VAL A 36 14.37 -7.14 10.67
N VAL A 37 13.96 -5.87 10.75
CA VAL A 37 14.86 -4.72 10.76
C VAL A 37 14.73 -3.96 12.07
N THR A 38 15.86 -3.48 12.59
CA THR A 38 15.87 -2.64 13.79
C THR A 38 15.73 -1.18 13.38
N ILE A 39 14.60 -0.57 13.73
CA ILE A 39 14.31 0.85 13.49
C ILE A 39 14.17 1.53 14.84
N HIS A 40 15.04 2.51 15.13
CA HIS A 40 15.08 3.23 16.41
C HIS A 40 15.22 2.33 17.65
N GLY A 41 15.98 1.22 17.53
CA GLY A 41 16.18 0.26 18.62
C GLY A 41 15.00 -0.69 18.86
N VAL A 42 13.98 -0.65 18.00
CA VAL A 42 12.82 -1.56 18.04
C VAL A 42 12.89 -2.48 16.84
N GLU A 43 12.76 -3.79 17.07
CA GLU A 43 12.62 -4.77 15.99
C GLU A 43 11.24 -4.63 15.32
N GLN A 44 11.25 -4.48 14.00
CA GLN A 44 10.04 -4.42 13.19
C GLN A 44 10.11 -5.48 12.10
N GLU A 45 9.03 -6.22 11.93
CA GLU A 45 8.82 -7.12 10.79
C GLU A 45 8.40 -6.28 9.58
N VAL A 46 9.19 -6.35 8.51
CA VAL A 46 8.93 -5.66 7.24
C VAL A 46 8.98 -6.66 6.09
N LEU A 47 8.44 -6.28 4.94
CA LEU A 47 8.59 -7.08 3.73
C LEU A 47 10.02 -7.05 3.23
N THR A 48 10.51 -8.19 2.74
CA THR A 48 11.73 -8.20 1.93
C THR A 48 11.55 -7.32 0.70
N PHE A 49 12.64 -6.76 0.19
CA PHE A 49 12.60 -5.88 -0.99
C PHE A 49 11.91 -6.53 -2.20
N GLU A 50 12.18 -7.82 -2.45
CA GLU A 50 11.53 -8.56 -3.54
C GLU A 50 10.02 -8.72 -3.31
N ALA A 51 9.60 -9.01 -2.08
CA ALA A 51 8.19 -9.11 -1.73
C ALA A 51 7.47 -7.75 -1.88
N ALA A 52 8.13 -6.66 -1.44
CA ALA A 52 7.64 -5.31 -1.61
C ALA A 52 7.47 -4.93 -3.10
N LEU A 53 8.42 -5.31 -3.96
CA LEU A 53 8.32 -5.07 -5.41
C LEU A 53 7.19 -5.86 -6.06
N ARG A 54 7.04 -7.15 -5.74
CA ARG A 54 5.92 -7.96 -6.24
C ARG A 54 4.58 -7.36 -5.83
N TYR A 55 4.50 -6.87 -4.59
CA TYR A 55 3.32 -6.20 -4.08
C TYR A 55 3.03 -4.89 -4.83
N ALA A 56 4.03 -4.03 -5.02
CA ALA A 56 3.88 -2.78 -5.75
C ALA A 56 3.38 -3.00 -7.20
N ILE A 57 3.90 -4.02 -7.90
CA ILE A 57 3.44 -4.38 -9.24
C ILE A 57 1.96 -4.80 -9.23
N LYS A 58 1.55 -5.62 -8.26
CA LYS A 58 0.15 -6.04 -8.10
C LYS A 58 -0.77 -4.83 -7.86
N GLU A 59 -0.37 -3.93 -6.97
CA GLU A 59 -1.11 -2.70 -6.67
C GLU A 59 -1.26 -1.80 -7.90
N LEU A 60 -0.19 -1.66 -8.70
CA LEU A 60 -0.23 -0.89 -9.94
C LEU A 60 -1.21 -1.50 -10.96
N GLY A 61 -1.22 -2.82 -11.09
CA GLY A 61 -2.18 -3.52 -11.95
C GLY A 61 -3.63 -3.33 -11.50
N GLU A 62 -3.90 -3.42 -10.20
CA GLU A 62 -5.24 -3.19 -9.64
C GLU A 62 -5.69 -1.73 -9.82
N ALA A 63 -4.78 -0.77 -9.60
CA ALA A 63 -5.05 0.64 -9.84
C ALA A 63 -5.34 0.94 -11.32
N GLN A 64 -4.59 0.32 -12.25
CA GLN A 64 -4.85 0.45 -13.68
C GLN A 64 -6.24 -0.08 -14.06
N GLN A 65 -6.61 -1.28 -13.57
CA GLN A 65 -7.95 -1.85 -13.80
C GLN A 65 -9.06 -0.96 -13.25
N LEU A 66 -8.82 -0.35 -12.08
CA LEU A 66 -9.79 0.56 -11.46
C LEU A 66 -9.98 1.82 -12.30
N ILE A 67 -8.88 2.38 -12.83
CA ILE A 67 -8.90 3.53 -13.74
C ILE A 67 -9.68 3.18 -15.01
N GLU A 68 -9.33 2.09 -15.70
CA GLU A 68 -10.01 1.61 -16.93
C GLU A 68 -11.53 1.48 -16.70
N LYS A 69 -11.93 0.87 -15.58
CA LYS A 69 -13.33 0.71 -15.19
C LYS A 69 -14.09 2.04 -15.01
N HIS A 70 -13.41 3.12 -14.60
CA HIS A 70 -14.04 4.42 -14.34
C HIS A 70 -13.88 5.42 -15.48
N THR A 71 -12.87 5.27 -16.33
CA THR A 71 -12.64 6.17 -17.47
C THR A 71 -13.25 5.68 -18.78
N GLY A 72 -13.75 4.44 -18.83
CA GLY A 72 -14.46 3.91 -20.01
C GLY A 72 -13.57 3.71 -21.24
N PHE A 73 -12.26 3.56 -21.03
CA PHE A 73 -11.31 3.06 -22.03
C PHE A 73 -11.21 1.54 -21.95
#